data_AF-A0A0F8XD32-F1
#
_entry.id   AF-A0A0F8XD32-F1
#
_cell.length_a   1.000
_cell.length_b   1.000
_cell.length_c   1.000
_cell.angle_alpha   90.00
_cell.angle_beta   90.00
_cell.angle_gamma   90.00
#
_symmetry.space_group_name_H-M   'P 1'
#
loop_
_entity.id
_entity.type
_entity.pdbx_description
1 polymer ?
#
loop_
_entity_poly.entity_id
_entity_poly.type
_entity_poly.pdbx_seq_one_letter_code
_entity_poly.pdbx_strand_id
1 'polypeptide(L)'
;MNPKPTQDKPAGKVKLTKVMKSVLHLMASGWELGSDTTSSGSAPWLQLGGIGRGGRTVNTNWNTVAGLSNRRVIKQHYKFPTATYSLTAKGRRALKESRLEELKK
;
A
#
# COMPACT_ATOMS: atom_id res chain seq x y z
N MET A 1 -18.59 25.10 24.84
CA MET A 1 -17.61 25.27 23.75
C MET A 1 -17.76 24.09 22.79
N ASN A 2 -18.42 24.27 21.65
CA ASN A 2 -18.49 23.22 20.62
C ASN A 2 -17.28 23.36 19.67
N PRO A 3 -16.49 22.30 19.43
CA PRO A 3 -15.45 22.36 18.42
C PRO A 3 -16.07 22.45 17.03
N LYS A 4 -15.64 23.44 16.24
CA LYS A 4 -16.05 23.65 14.84
C LYS A 4 -15.77 22.39 13.99
N PRO A 5 -16.65 22.04 13.02
CA PRO A 5 -16.34 21.00 12.05
C PRO A 5 -15.14 21.47 11.21
N THR A 6 -14.04 20.73 11.31
CA THR A 6 -12.83 21.01 10.53
C THR A 6 -13.15 20.66 9.08
N GLN A 7 -13.13 21.66 8.20
CA GLN A 7 -13.37 21.49 6.77
C GLN A 7 -12.42 20.41 6.21
N ASP A 8 -13.00 19.35 5.65
CA ASP A 8 -12.30 18.35 4.83
C ASP A 8 -11.68 19.07 3.62
N LYS A 9 -10.42 19.47 3.78
CA LYS A 9 -9.57 19.95 2.68
C LYS A 9 -9.60 18.88 1.60
N PRO A 10 -9.93 19.19 0.32
CA PRO A 10 -9.90 18.19 -0.74
C PRO A 10 -8.51 17.55 -0.71
N ALA A 11 -8.47 16.23 -0.47
CA ALA A 11 -7.24 15.52 -0.24
C ALA A 11 -6.29 15.79 -1.42
N GLY A 12 -5.27 16.61 -1.19
CA GLY A 12 -4.30 16.97 -2.21
C GLY A 12 -3.73 15.70 -2.85
N LYS A 13 -3.60 15.74 -4.19
CA LYS A 13 -3.14 14.63 -5.01
C LYS A 13 -1.95 13.91 -4.37
N VAL A 14 -2.09 12.61 -4.12
CA VAL A 14 -1.04 11.82 -3.47
C VAL A 14 0.11 11.61 -4.45
N LYS A 15 1.27 12.24 -4.21
CA LYS A 15 2.48 12.01 -5.01
C LYS A 15 3.03 10.61 -4.73
N LEU A 16 2.94 9.72 -5.71
CA LEU A 16 3.45 8.34 -5.68
C LEU A 16 4.56 8.16 -6.73
N THR A 17 5.63 7.46 -6.35
CA THR A 17 6.69 7.06 -7.29
C THR A 17 6.21 5.92 -8.19
N LYS A 18 6.92 5.65 -9.29
CA LYS A 18 6.60 4.53 -10.20
C LYS A 18 6.54 3.19 -9.45
N VAL A 19 7.50 2.93 -8.56
CA VAL A 19 7.56 1.69 -7.75
C VAL A 19 6.36 1.60 -6.80
N MET A 20 6.00 2.69 -6.11
CA MET A 20 4.83 2.74 -5.23
C MET A 20 3.53 2.44 -6.00
N LYS A 21 3.39 3.00 -7.20
CA LYS A 21 2.25 2.73 -8.08
C LYS A 21 2.19 1.25 -8.46
N SER A 22 3.32 0.65 -8.86
CA SER A 22 3.39 -0.77 -9.21
C SER A 22 2.98 -1.68 -8.05
N VAL A 23 3.44 -1.39 -6.82
CA VAL A 23 3.02 -2.15 -5.63
C VAL A 23 1.50 -2.03 -5.41
N LEU A 24 0.93 -0.84 -5.50
CA LEU A 24 -0.52 -0.64 -5.36
C LEU A 24 -1.31 -1.34 -6.48
N HIS A 25 -0.79 -1.37 -7.71
CA HIS A 25 -1.39 -2.10 -8.83
C HIS A 25 -1.41 -3.61 -8.57
N LEU A 26 -0.31 -4.18 -8.10
CA LEU A 26 -0.23 -5.60 -7.75
C LEU A 26 -1.23 -5.91 -6.62
N MET A 27 -1.26 -5.09 -5.57
CA MET A 27 -2.22 -5.26 -4.48
C MET A 27 -3.67 -5.18 -4.94
N ALA A 28 -3.98 -4.29 -5.88
CA ALA A 28 -5.33 -4.17 -6.46
C ALA A 28 -5.70 -5.37 -7.34
N SER A 29 -4.71 -6.09 -7.86
CA SER A 29 -4.87 -7.25 -8.73
C SER A 29 -4.91 -8.58 -7.95
N GLY A 30 -4.97 -8.53 -6.62
CA GLY A 30 -5.08 -9.71 -5.75
C GLY A 30 -3.75 -10.20 -5.17
N TRP A 31 -2.67 -9.42 -5.26
CA TRP A 31 -1.45 -9.71 -4.51
C TRP A 31 -1.58 -9.21 -3.07
N GLU A 32 -1.03 -9.96 -2.13
CA GLU A 32 -0.98 -9.57 -0.73
C GLU A 32 0.41 -9.10 -0.36
N LEU A 33 0.49 -7.95 0.30
CA LEU A 33 1.75 -7.40 0.79
C LEU A 33 1.97 -7.88 2.22
N GLY A 34 3.12 -8.50 2.47
CA GLY A 34 3.54 -9.01 3.76
C GLY A 34 4.93 -8.54 4.15
N SER A 35 5.23 -8.62 5.44
CA SER A 35 6.57 -8.46 6.00
C SER A 35 6.74 -9.36 7.22
N ASP A 36 7.90 -9.99 7.33
CA ASP A 36 8.29 -10.80 8.47
C ASP A 36 8.50 -9.90 9.70
N THR A 37 7.90 -10.25 10.83
CA THR A 37 8.01 -9.49 12.08
C THR A 37 9.05 -10.07 13.05
N THR A 38 9.62 -11.22 12.71
CA THR A 38 10.57 -12.01 13.52
C THR A 38 12.02 -11.71 13.16
N SER A 39 12.29 -11.42 11.88
CA SER A 39 13.64 -11.15 11.39
C SER A 39 13.81 -9.66 11.11
N SER A 40 14.58 -8.98 11.97
CA SER A 40 15.02 -7.60 11.75
C SER A 40 15.95 -7.54 10.52
N GLY A 41 15.37 -7.33 9.34
CA GLY A 41 16.10 -7.25 8.08
C GLY A 41 15.40 -7.94 6.92
N SER A 42 14.40 -8.77 7.20
CA SER A 42 13.62 -9.40 6.13
C SER A 42 12.89 -8.34 5.30
N ALA A 43 13.11 -8.38 3.98
CA ALA A 43 12.48 -7.47 3.06
C ALA A 43 10.98 -7.78 2.96
N PRO A 44 10.11 -6.75 2.84
CA PRO A 44 8.70 -6.98 2.57
C PRO A 44 8.53 -7.61 1.18
N TRP A 45 7.48 -8.40 0.99
CA TRP A 45 7.21 -9.06 -0.28
C TRP A 45 5.73 -9.01 -0.62
N LEU A 46 5.44 -9.10 -1.91
CA LEU A 46 4.12 -9.34 -2.45
C LEU A 46 4.00 -10.82 -2.78
N GLN A 47 2.88 -11.45 -2.44
CA GLN A 47 2.58 -12.84 -2.79
C GLN A 47 1.22 -12.95 -3.46
N LEU A 48 1.17 -13.66 -4.59
CA LEU A 48 -0.09 -13.96 -5.27
C LEU A 48 -0.72 -15.21 -4.64
N GLY A 49 -2.01 -15.17 -4.36
CA GLY A 49 -2.76 -16.32 -3.82
C GLY A 49 -2.75 -16.45 -2.30
N GLY A 50 -2.15 -15.49 -1.60
CA GLY A 50 -2.20 -15.37 -0.13
C GLY A 50 -0.86 -15.58 0.55
N ILE A 51 -0.56 -14.76 1.54
CA ILE A 51 0.70 -14.86 2.32
C ILE A 51 0.79 -16.22 3.01
N GLY A 52 1.93 -16.89 2.86
CA GLY A 52 2.22 -18.18 3.51
C GLY A 52 1.58 -19.42 2.86
N ARG A 53 0.85 -19.27 1.75
CA ARG A 53 0.20 -20.39 1.03
C ARG A 53 1.04 -21.06 -0.06
N GLY A 54 2.31 -20.67 -0.16
CA GLY A 54 3.11 -20.92 -1.37
C GLY A 54 2.63 -20.07 -2.56
N GLY A 55 3.43 -20.00 -3.62
CA GLY A 55 3.09 -19.26 -4.83
C GLY A 55 4.13 -18.23 -5.27
N ARG A 56 3.77 -17.44 -6.28
CA ARG A 56 4.68 -16.44 -6.87
C ARG A 56 4.86 -15.28 -5.90
N THR A 57 6.11 -14.94 -5.62
CA THR A 57 6.49 -13.81 -4.78
C THR A 57 7.26 -12.76 -5.58
N VAL A 58 7.13 -11.51 -5.17
CA VAL A 58 7.91 -10.38 -5.68
C VAL A 58 8.39 -9.56 -4.50
N ASN A 59 9.71 -9.40 -4.39
CA ASN A 59 10.30 -8.60 -3.32
C ASN A 59 9.97 -7.11 -3.53
N THR A 60 9.73 -6.42 -2.41
CA THR A 60 9.63 -4.97 -2.36
C THR A 60 10.57 -4.45 -1.28
N ASN A 61 10.81 -3.15 -1.25
CA ASN A 61 11.67 -2.55 -0.24
C ASN A 61 10.86 -1.86 0.87
N TRP A 62 11.45 -1.77 2.05
CA TRP A 62 10.86 -1.10 3.20
C TRP A 62 10.58 0.38 2.93
N ASN A 63 11.42 1.07 2.14
CA ASN A 63 11.22 2.47 1.78
C ASN A 63 9.90 2.69 1.02
N THR A 64 9.51 1.74 0.16
CA THR A 64 8.24 1.78 -0.59
C THR A 64 7.09 1.54 0.37
N VAL A 65 7.15 0.51 1.21
CA VAL A 65 6.10 0.21 2.20
C VAL A 65 5.91 1.36 3.18
N ALA A 66 7.00 1.92 3.72
CA ALA A 66 6.97 3.08 4.59
C ALA A 66 6.39 4.31 3.87
N GLY A 67 6.79 4.56 2.62
CA GLY A 67 6.26 5.67 1.84
C GLY A 67 4.76 5.56 1.56
N LEU A 68 4.25 4.34 1.33
CA LEU A 68 2.83 4.04 1.17
C LEU A 68 2.07 4.19 2.50
N SER A 69 2.61 3.67 3.60
CA SER A 69 2.02 3.78 4.94
C SER A 69 1.95 5.23 5.42
N ASN A 70 3.03 6.00 5.27
CA ASN A 70 3.08 7.43 5.63
C ASN A 70 2.04 8.25 4.86
N ARG A 71 1.72 7.85 3.63
CA ARG A 71 0.67 8.49 2.82
C ARG A 71 -0.74 7.99 3.14
N ARG A 72 -0.87 7.00 4.04
CA ARG A 72 -2.12 6.33 4.44
C ARG A 72 -2.85 5.66 3.26
N VAL A 73 -2.10 5.22 2.25
CA VAL A 73 -2.68 4.51 1.08
C VAL A 73 -2.73 3.00 1.28
N ILE A 74 -1.95 2.49 2.23
CA ILE A 74 -2.07 1.14 2.78
C ILE A 74 -2.27 1.22 4.29
N LYS A 75 -2.84 0.17 4.88
CA LYS A 75 -2.98 -0.02 6.31
C LYS A 75 -2.35 -1.36 6.69
N GLN A 76 -1.52 -1.35 7.72
CA GLN A 76 -0.91 -2.55 8.29
C GLN A 76 -1.91 -3.27 9.19
N HIS A 77 -1.87 -4.60 9.15
CA HIS A 77 -2.52 -5.52 10.06
C HIS A 77 -1.44 -6.43 10.63
N TYR A 78 -1.11 -6.23 11.90
CA TYR A 78 -0.09 -7.01 12.58
C TYR A 78 -0.68 -8.34 13.05
N LYS A 79 -0.08 -9.45 12.63
CA LYS A 79 -0.37 -10.79 13.16
C LYS A 79 0.92 -11.59 13.21
N PHE A 80 1.40 -11.95 14.39
CA PHE A 80 2.62 -12.76 14.48
C PHE A 80 2.46 -14.09 13.71
N PRO A 81 3.46 -14.52 12.89
CA PRO A 81 4.79 -13.92 12.67
C PRO A 81 4.89 -12.96 11.47
N THR A 82 3.77 -12.56 10.86
CA THR A 82 3.75 -11.79 9.61
C THR A 82 2.78 -10.61 9.66
N ALA A 83 3.31 -9.40 9.49
CA ALA A 83 2.45 -8.25 9.24
C ALA A 83 1.96 -8.26 7.79
N THR A 84 0.68 -8.02 7.59
CA THR A 84 0.06 -7.91 6.26
C THR A 84 -0.43 -6.48 6.03
N TYR A 85 -0.65 -6.11 4.78
CA TYR A 85 -1.09 -4.77 4.43
C TYR A 85 -2.26 -4.80 3.45
N SER A 86 -3.24 -3.94 3.70
CA SER A 86 -4.43 -3.79 2.84
C SER A 86 -4.49 -2.40 2.22
N LEU A 87 -5.02 -2.31 0.99
CA LEU A 87 -5.32 -1.03 0.35
C LEU A 87 -6.41 -0.27 1.11
N THR A 88 -6.16 1.00 1.42
CA THR A 88 -7.19 1.88 1.97
C THR A 88 -8.08 2.44 0.86
N ALA A 89 -9.22 3.04 1.22
CA ALA A 89 -10.05 3.79 0.26
C ALA A 89 -9.23 4.90 -0.44
N LYS A 90 -8.33 5.56 0.30
CA LYS A 90 -7.40 6.56 -0.23
C LYS A 90 -6.42 5.96 -1.23
N GLY A 91 -5.86 4.78 -0.96
CA GLY A 91 -4.98 4.08 -1.89
C GLY A 91 -5.68 3.68 -3.18
N ARG A 92 -6.92 3.19 -3.11
CA ARG A 92 -7.73 2.86 -4.29
C ARG A 92 -8.02 4.10 -5.15
N ARG A 93 -8.30 5.25 -4.52
CA ARG A 93 -8.48 6.53 -5.24
C ARG A 93 -7.19 6.99 -5.92
N ALA A 94 -6.07 7.00 -5.21
CA ALA A 94 -4.77 7.38 -5.75
C ALA A 94 -4.35 6.51 -6.96
N LEU A 95 -4.71 5.23 -6.94
CA LEU A 95 -4.49 4.32 -8.07
C LEU A 95 -5.34 4.69 -9.29
N LYS A 96 -6.63 4.99 -9.09
CA LYS A 96 -7.53 5.43 -10.17
C LYS A 96 -7.05 6.72 -10.81
N GLU A 97 -6.65 7.69 -9.99
CA GLU A 97 -6.09 8.97 -10.47
C GLU A 97 -4.82 8.75 -11.28
N SER A 98 -3.90 7.90 -10.80
CA SER A 98 -2.67 7.57 -11.53
C SER A 98 -2.96 6.96 -12.91
N ARG A 99 -3.92 6.03 -12.99
CA ARG A 99 -4.27 5.37 -14.26
C ARG A 99 -4.90 6.35 -15.26
N LEU A 100 -5.71 7.28 -14.76
CA LEU A 100 -6.32 8.33 -15.60
C LEU A 100 -5.25 9.26 -16.21
N GLU A 101 -4.16 9.52 -15.49
CA GLU A 101 -3.06 10.35 -15.98
C GLU A 101 -2.20 9.66 -17.02
N GLU A 102 -2.01 8.35 -16.90
CA GLU A 102 -1.29 7.56 -17.90
C GLU A 102 -2.07 7.46 -19.22
N LEU A 103 -3.40 7.51 -19.19
CA LEU A 103 -4.25 7.47 -20.40
C LEU A 103 -4.37 8.84 -21.10
N LYS A 104 -4.02 9.93 -20.43
CA LYS A 104 -4.08 11.30 -20.98
C LYS A 104 -2.77 11.76 -21.61
N LYS A 105 -1.76 10.90 -21.61
CA LYS A 105 -0.40 11.17 -22.04
C LYS A 105 -0.06 10.32 -23.26
#